data_AF-A0A2W5U3I7-F1
#
_entry.id   AF-A0A2W5U3I7-F1
#
_cell.length_a   1.000
_cell.length_b   1.000
_cell.length_c   1.000
_cell.angle_alpha   90.00
_cell.angle_beta   90.00
_cell.angle_gamma   90.00
#
_symmetry.space_group_name_H-M   'P 1'
#
loop_
_entity.id
_entity.type
_entity.pdbx_description
1 polymer ?
#
loop_
_entity_poly.entity_id
_entity_poly.type
_entity_poly.pdbx_seq_one_letter_code
_entity_poly.pdbx_strand_id
1 'polypeptide(L)'
;MPRPASQTGLLLLIAGAAIDSTSGLFTRLIPDDGFTIASGRGFAAFALLFLVLLVRDRGGFLKSFLGIGFWGAAFVVLNGAGMVTNILSLANTSVANFFMIFATAPFVAAIAARLLIAEKLDLATLLAAIAGFIGIAVMMASGARSGGLTGDILAFVCVLLYAAIVLVIRRNPHLDILPVIALTVLLSGLLALPFADFGTLSVSSALTLTFFGFFQLAIGNMLIFSAASRIPAAQSGLLGILNAGFAPLWVFLFLGEVPPPATLLGGAIILGAAVAHLLWSIANARRAATRGQASATASIEMPL
;
A
#
# COMPACT_ATOMS: atom_id res chain seq x y z
N MET A 1 -23.79 6.56 7.42
CA MET A 1 -23.76 6.77 5.94
C MET A 1 -22.31 6.74 5.47
N PRO A 2 -21.95 5.98 4.43
CA PRO A 2 -20.61 6.09 3.85
C PRO A 2 -20.44 7.50 3.27
N ARG A 3 -19.43 8.25 3.76
CA ARG A 3 -19.17 9.62 3.28
C ARG A 3 -18.85 9.56 1.77
N PRO A 4 -19.41 10.47 0.95
CA PRO A 4 -19.00 10.58 -0.44
C PRO A 4 -17.49 10.86 -0.48
N ALA A 5 -16.79 10.20 -1.39
CA ALA A 5 -15.36 10.38 -1.54
C ALA A 5 -15.05 11.84 -1.85
N SER A 6 -14.18 12.46 -1.05
CA SER A 6 -13.65 13.76 -1.37
C SER A 6 -12.82 13.65 -2.65
N GLN A 7 -13.09 14.50 -3.66
CA GLN A 7 -12.25 14.60 -4.87
C GLN A 7 -10.77 14.77 -4.50
N THR A 8 -10.49 15.54 -3.45
CA THR A 8 -9.15 15.70 -2.89
C THR A 8 -8.57 14.39 -2.40
N GLY A 9 -9.35 13.56 -1.69
CA GLY A 9 -8.91 12.24 -1.23
C GLY A 9 -8.54 11.31 -2.39
N LEU A 10 -9.31 11.33 -3.47
CA LEU A 10 -9.02 10.54 -4.67
C LEU A 10 -7.76 11.02 -5.39
N LEU A 11 -7.58 12.33 -5.57
CA LEU A 11 -6.38 12.90 -6.20
C LEU A 11 -5.12 12.58 -5.39
N LEU A 12 -5.19 12.69 -4.06
CA LEU A 12 -4.08 12.32 -3.17
C LEU A 12 -3.76 10.82 -3.30
N LEU A 13 -4.77 9.96 -3.41
CA LEU A 13 -4.55 8.53 -3.61
C LEU A 13 -3.87 8.23 -4.94
N ILE A 14 -4.31 8.87 -6.04
CA ILE A 14 -3.73 8.67 -7.37
C ILE A 14 -2.29 9.15 -7.41
N ALA A 15 -2.01 10.36 -6.89
CA ALA A 15 -0.67 10.89 -6.81
C ALA A 15 0.24 10.03 -5.92
N GLY A 16 -0.28 9.61 -4.76
CA GLY A 16 0.40 8.69 -3.84
C GLY A 16 0.72 7.35 -4.49
N ALA A 17 -0.22 6.76 -5.23
CA ALA A 17 -0.02 5.51 -5.97
C ALA A 17 0.99 5.66 -7.12
N ALA A 18 0.93 6.76 -7.87
CA ALA A 18 1.89 7.03 -8.94
C ALA A 18 3.32 7.13 -8.40
N ILE A 19 3.50 7.84 -7.28
CA ILE A 19 4.78 7.86 -6.57
C ILE A 19 5.12 6.46 -6.07
N ASP A 20 4.19 5.79 -5.37
CA ASP A 20 4.47 4.53 -4.69
C ASP A 20 4.85 3.38 -5.65
N SER A 21 4.26 3.39 -6.84
CA SER A 21 4.57 2.45 -7.92
C SER A 21 6.00 2.57 -8.46
N THR A 22 6.74 3.65 -8.16
CA THR A 22 8.14 3.81 -8.59
C THR A 22 9.13 2.99 -7.77
N SER A 23 8.72 2.41 -6.64
CA SER A 23 9.61 1.61 -5.78
C SER A 23 10.28 0.45 -6.50
N GLY A 24 9.59 -0.22 -7.42
CA GLY A 24 10.18 -1.28 -8.23
C GLY A 24 11.31 -0.77 -9.13
N LEU A 25 11.12 0.39 -9.77
CA LEU A 25 12.13 1.04 -10.59
C LEU A 25 13.36 1.44 -9.76
N PHE A 26 13.15 2.15 -8.64
CA PHE A 26 14.27 2.57 -7.77
C PHE A 26 15.05 1.39 -7.21
N THR A 27 14.39 0.29 -6.85
CA THR A 27 15.05 -0.92 -6.36
C THR A 27 15.93 -1.56 -7.43
N ARG A 28 15.60 -1.41 -8.72
CA ARG A 28 16.40 -1.92 -9.85
C ARG A 28 17.56 -1.00 -10.23
N LEU A 29 17.43 0.31 -10.00
CA LEU A 29 18.46 1.30 -10.30
C LEU A 29 19.62 1.30 -9.28
N ILE A 30 19.38 0.77 -8.08
CA ILE A 30 20.38 0.70 -7.02
C ILE A 30 20.98 -0.72 -7.02
N PRO A 31 22.26 -0.91 -7.39
CA PRO A 31 22.89 -2.23 -7.49
C PRO A 31 23.30 -2.84 -6.14
N ASP A 32 22.80 -2.28 -5.03
CA ASP A 32 23.11 -2.69 -3.67
C ASP A 32 22.07 -3.70 -3.15
N ASP A 33 22.37 -4.38 -2.04
CA ASP A 33 21.47 -5.38 -1.48
C ASP A 33 20.18 -4.76 -0.91
N GLY A 34 19.12 -5.59 -0.82
CA GLY A 34 17.82 -5.13 -0.37
C GLY A 34 17.78 -4.59 1.07
N PHE A 35 18.66 -5.04 1.97
CA PHE A 35 18.72 -4.52 3.33
C PHE A 35 19.37 -3.13 3.36
N THR A 36 20.45 -2.93 2.61
CA THR A 36 21.09 -1.62 2.44
C THR A 36 20.13 -0.59 1.84
N ILE A 37 19.40 -0.97 0.79
CA ILE A 37 18.36 -0.14 0.19
C ILE A 37 17.27 0.18 1.22
N ALA A 38 16.74 -0.82 1.93
CA ALA A 38 15.68 -0.65 2.92
C ALA A 38 16.11 0.23 4.10
N SER A 39 17.34 0.05 4.58
CA SER A 39 17.90 0.78 5.70
C SER A 39 18.13 2.25 5.33
N GLY A 40 18.89 2.48 4.26
CA GLY A 40 19.26 3.83 3.84
C GLY A 40 18.06 4.69 3.44
N ARG A 41 17.11 4.15 2.66
CA ARG A 41 15.89 4.89 2.28
C ARG A 41 15.04 5.25 3.50
N GLY A 42 15.03 4.38 4.52
CA GLY A 42 14.30 4.58 5.78
C GLY A 42 14.89 5.75 6.57
N PHE A 43 16.21 5.80 6.72
CA PHE A 43 16.89 6.93 7.37
C PHE A 43 16.76 8.24 6.61
N ALA A 44 16.87 8.21 5.27
CA ALA A 44 16.62 9.38 4.43
C ALA A 44 15.19 9.89 4.66
N ALA A 45 14.18 9.04 4.48
CA ALA A 45 12.79 9.43 4.72
C ALA A 45 12.57 9.99 6.15
N PHE A 46 13.18 9.36 7.16
CA PHE A 46 13.10 9.82 8.54
C PHE A 46 13.68 11.22 8.71
N ALA A 47 14.84 11.51 8.13
CA ALA A 47 15.47 12.83 8.25
C ALA A 47 14.55 13.95 7.74
N LEU A 48 13.89 13.73 6.59
CA LEU A 48 12.92 14.69 6.04
C LEU A 48 11.68 14.84 6.92
N LEU A 49 11.09 13.72 7.34
CA LEU A 49 9.88 13.74 8.19
C LEU A 49 10.15 14.32 9.57
N PHE A 50 11.33 14.07 10.13
CA PHE A 50 11.78 14.62 11.39
C PHE A 50 11.96 16.14 11.29
N LEU A 51 12.55 16.64 10.20
CA LEU A 51 12.63 18.08 9.94
C LEU A 51 11.24 18.72 9.89
N VAL A 52 10.30 18.11 9.18
CA VAL A 52 8.90 18.59 9.10
C VAL A 52 8.24 18.60 10.48
N LEU A 53 8.47 17.57 11.30
CA LEU A 53 7.95 17.50 12.68
C LEU A 53 8.56 18.58 13.58
N LEU A 54 9.87 18.85 13.47
CA LEU A 54 10.51 19.92 14.24
C LEU A 54 9.88 21.28 13.94
N VAL A 55 9.58 21.56 12.68
CA VAL A 55 8.92 22.80 12.25
C VAL A 55 7.45 22.84 12.69
N ARG A 56 6.69 21.75 12.46
CA ARG A 56 5.26 21.68 12.77
C ARG A 56 5.00 21.80 14.28
N ASP A 57 5.74 21.06 15.08
CA ASP A 57 5.49 20.92 16.51
C ASP A 57 6.36 21.86 17.36
N ARG A 58 7.15 22.74 16.70
CA ARG A 58 8.01 23.74 17.34
C ARG A 58 8.88 23.17 18.48
N GLY A 59 9.43 21.97 18.28
CA GLY A 59 10.24 21.25 19.27
C GLY A 59 9.45 20.32 20.21
N GLY A 60 8.12 20.29 20.15
CA GLY A 60 7.25 19.37 20.90
C GLY A 60 7.18 17.94 20.38
N PHE A 61 8.06 17.54 19.45
CA PHE A 61 8.00 16.26 18.73
C PHE A 61 8.00 15.03 19.65
N LEU A 62 8.66 15.09 20.82
CA LEU A 62 8.65 14.01 21.81
C LEU A 62 7.24 13.70 22.32
N LYS A 63 6.41 14.73 22.54
CA LYS A 63 5.01 14.52 22.94
C LYS A 63 4.21 13.89 21.81
N SER A 64 4.47 14.28 20.57
CA SER A 64 3.83 13.69 19.39
C SER A 64 4.19 12.21 19.20
N PHE A 65 5.46 11.84 19.44
CA PHE A 65 5.90 10.44 19.40
C PHE A 65 5.35 9.60 20.55
N LEU A 66 5.35 10.12 21.78
CA LEU A 66 4.76 9.42 22.93
C LEU A 66 3.22 9.35 22.84
N GLY A 67 2.61 10.30 22.13
CA GLY A 67 1.16 10.42 21.97
C GLY A 67 0.52 9.47 20.95
N ILE A 68 1.30 8.67 20.20
CA ILE A 68 0.76 7.76 19.17
C ILE A 68 -0.12 6.64 19.76
N GLY A 69 0.07 6.32 21.04
CA GLY A 69 -0.65 5.27 21.76
C GLY A 69 -0.40 3.85 21.22
N PHE A 70 -1.13 2.88 21.78
CA PHE A 70 -0.97 1.46 21.43
C PHE A 70 -1.22 1.18 19.94
N TRP A 71 -2.29 1.73 19.37
CA TRP A 71 -2.63 1.50 17.95
C TRP A 71 -1.63 2.16 17.00
N GLY A 72 -1.08 3.34 17.36
CA GLY A 72 0.01 3.94 16.60
C GLY A 72 1.29 3.11 16.64
N ALA A 73 1.65 2.57 17.81
CA ALA A 73 2.79 1.65 17.93
C ALA A 73 2.58 0.36 17.11
N ALA A 74 1.39 -0.23 17.15
CA ALA A 74 1.04 -1.40 16.33
C ALA A 74 1.17 -1.09 14.83
N PHE A 75 0.72 0.09 14.38
CA PHE A 75 0.91 0.55 13.02
C PHE A 75 2.40 0.63 12.66
N VAL A 76 3.21 1.27 13.51
CA VAL A 76 4.65 1.46 13.28
C VAL A 76 5.35 0.12 13.07
N VAL A 77 5.07 -0.87 13.92
CA VAL A 77 5.66 -2.21 13.83
C VAL A 77 5.23 -2.92 12.55
N LEU A 78 3.93 -2.96 12.26
CA LEU A 78 3.40 -3.65 11.08
C LEU A 78 3.88 -3.02 9.78
N ASN A 79 3.84 -1.68 9.69
CA ASN A 79 4.21 -0.97 8.48
C ASN A 79 5.73 -0.91 8.30
N GLY A 80 6.50 -0.80 9.39
CA GLY A 80 7.97 -0.85 9.34
C GLY A 80 8.46 -2.21 8.86
N ALA A 81 7.91 -3.30 9.39
CA ALA A 81 8.19 -4.65 8.89
C ALA A 81 7.75 -4.84 7.43
N GLY A 82 6.60 -4.28 7.06
CA GLY A 82 6.08 -4.31 5.69
C GLY A 82 6.99 -3.60 4.70
N MET A 83 7.57 -2.45 5.08
CA MET A 83 8.51 -1.70 4.25
C MET A 83 9.81 -2.46 4.00
N VAL A 84 10.37 -3.13 5.01
CA VAL A 84 11.57 -3.97 4.81
C VAL A 84 11.23 -5.15 3.90
N THR A 85 10.15 -5.87 4.22
CA THR A 85 9.68 -7.03 3.45
C THR A 85 9.41 -6.68 1.98
N ASN A 86 8.88 -5.49 1.72
CA ASN A 86 8.60 -4.99 0.37
C ASN A 86 9.87 -4.88 -0.48
N ILE A 87 10.95 -4.30 0.05
CA ILE A 87 12.22 -4.19 -0.71
C ILE A 87 12.85 -5.56 -0.89
N LEU A 88 12.86 -6.40 0.15
CA LEU A 88 13.38 -7.76 0.02
C LEU A 88 12.61 -8.56 -1.03
N SER A 89 11.29 -8.38 -1.11
CA SER A 89 10.48 -8.97 -2.16
C SER A 89 10.91 -8.47 -3.55
N LEU A 90 10.96 -7.15 -3.75
CA LEU A 90 11.34 -6.54 -5.04
C LEU A 90 12.78 -6.89 -5.47
N ALA A 91 13.68 -7.13 -4.52
CA ALA A 91 15.02 -7.62 -4.79
C ALA A 91 15.06 -9.09 -5.25
N ASN A 92 14.05 -9.89 -4.89
CA ASN A 92 14.01 -11.34 -5.14
C ASN A 92 12.90 -11.79 -6.12
N THR A 93 12.04 -10.90 -6.61
CA THR A 93 11.03 -11.19 -7.65
C THR A 93 10.90 -10.02 -8.63
N SER A 94 10.13 -10.22 -9.71
CA SER A 94 9.87 -9.16 -10.66
C SER A 94 8.95 -8.08 -10.06
N VAL A 95 9.11 -6.84 -10.52
CA VAL A 95 8.27 -5.71 -10.08
C VAL A 95 6.79 -6.00 -10.37
N ALA A 96 6.49 -6.55 -11.55
CA ALA A 96 5.15 -6.95 -11.91
C ALA A 96 4.58 -8.03 -10.98
N ASN A 97 5.37 -9.05 -10.60
CA ASN A 97 4.92 -10.07 -9.67
C ASN A 97 4.54 -9.48 -8.32
N PHE A 98 5.42 -8.67 -7.72
CA PHE A 98 5.16 -8.03 -6.43
C PHE A 98 3.85 -7.24 -6.45
N PHE A 99 3.67 -6.35 -7.42
CA PHE A 99 2.51 -5.45 -7.44
C PHE A 99 1.19 -6.15 -7.82
N MET A 100 1.24 -7.19 -8.64
CA MET A 100 0.06 -8.01 -8.91
C MET A 100 -0.38 -8.80 -7.68
N ILE A 101 0.57 -9.41 -6.94
CA ILE A 101 0.26 -10.04 -5.65
C ILE A 101 -0.29 -8.99 -4.68
N PHE A 102 0.36 -7.83 -4.59
CA PHE A 102 -0.06 -6.72 -3.72
C PHE A 102 -1.44 -6.15 -4.07
N ALA A 103 -1.88 -6.21 -5.33
CA ALA A 103 -3.22 -5.81 -5.74
C ALA A 103 -4.34 -6.64 -5.08
N THR A 104 -4.01 -7.79 -4.49
CA THR A 104 -4.96 -8.58 -3.69
C THR A 104 -5.11 -8.12 -2.24
N ALA A 105 -4.25 -7.21 -1.77
CA ALA A 105 -4.28 -6.70 -0.39
C ALA A 105 -5.66 -6.19 0.08
N PRO A 106 -6.46 -5.50 -0.74
CA PRO A 106 -7.80 -5.06 -0.35
C PRO A 106 -8.75 -6.23 -0.05
N PHE A 107 -8.63 -7.34 -0.78
CA PHE A 107 -9.45 -8.54 -0.56
C PHE A 107 -9.08 -9.23 0.75
N VAL A 108 -7.78 -9.39 0.99
CA VAL A 108 -7.26 -9.96 2.24
C VAL A 108 -7.65 -9.10 3.43
N ALA A 109 -7.58 -7.76 3.30
CA ALA A 109 -8.04 -6.82 4.31
C ALA A 109 -9.55 -6.96 4.58
N ALA A 110 -10.38 -7.14 3.54
CA ALA A 110 -11.81 -7.34 3.69
C ALA A 110 -12.16 -8.65 4.42
N ILE A 111 -11.47 -9.75 4.09
CA ILE A 111 -11.61 -11.03 4.79
C ILE A 111 -11.20 -10.88 6.26
N ALA A 112 -10.05 -10.24 6.52
CA ALA A 112 -9.57 -10.01 7.88
C ALA A 112 -10.55 -9.12 8.68
N ALA A 113 -11.15 -8.11 8.06
CA ALA A 113 -12.18 -7.27 8.69
C ALA A 113 -13.45 -8.06 9.03
N ARG A 114 -13.88 -8.98 8.15
CA ARG A 114 -15.02 -9.87 8.42
C ARG A 114 -14.78 -10.80 9.62
N LEU A 115 -13.56 -11.32 9.75
CA LEU A 115 -13.20 -12.27 10.80
C LEU A 115 -12.94 -11.59 12.15
N LEU A 116 -12.27 -10.44 12.15
CA LEU A 116 -11.79 -9.78 13.38
C LEU A 116 -12.67 -8.61 13.85
N ILE A 117 -13.45 -8.00 12.95
CA ILE A 117 -14.31 -6.84 13.23
C ILE A 117 -15.79 -7.17 12.97
N ALA A 118 -16.11 -8.39 12.51
CA ALA A 118 -17.46 -8.84 12.19
C ALA A 118 -18.20 -7.96 11.14
N GLU A 119 -17.44 -7.27 10.27
CA GLU A 119 -18.02 -6.52 9.15
C GLU A 119 -18.66 -7.47 8.13
N LYS A 120 -19.73 -7.06 7.45
CA LYS A 120 -20.36 -7.91 6.42
C LYS A 120 -19.45 -7.99 5.19
N LEU A 121 -19.18 -9.22 4.75
CA LEU A 121 -18.52 -9.50 3.47
C LEU A 121 -19.60 -9.85 2.45
N ASP A 122 -19.65 -9.14 1.34
CA ASP A 122 -20.55 -9.52 0.25
C ASP A 122 -19.93 -10.60 -0.64
N LEU A 123 -20.80 -11.27 -1.40
CA LEU A 123 -20.40 -12.36 -2.29
C LEU A 123 -19.47 -11.90 -3.42
N ALA A 124 -19.62 -10.68 -3.93
CA ALA A 124 -18.75 -10.16 -4.99
C ALA A 124 -17.32 -9.94 -4.48
N THR A 125 -17.12 -9.42 -3.26
CA THR A 125 -15.80 -9.33 -2.64
C THR A 125 -15.19 -10.71 -2.43
N LEU A 126 -15.97 -11.70 -2.01
CA LEU A 126 -15.50 -13.07 -1.83
C LEU A 126 -15.07 -13.72 -3.16
N LEU A 127 -15.89 -13.59 -4.20
CA LEU A 127 -15.58 -14.12 -5.53
C LEU A 127 -14.33 -13.45 -6.12
N ALA A 128 -14.20 -12.13 -5.95
CA ALA A 128 -13.02 -11.40 -6.41
C ALA A 128 -11.76 -11.80 -5.61
N ALA A 129 -11.89 -12.07 -4.30
CA ALA A 129 -10.80 -12.60 -3.49
C ALA A 129 -10.36 -13.98 -4.00
N ILE A 130 -11.29 -14.90 -4.23
CA ILE A 130 -11.00 -16.25 -4.76
C ILE A 130 -10.28 -16.16 -6.12
N ALA A 131 -10.79 -15.33 -7.04
CA ALA A 131 -10.13 -15.08 -8.32
C ALA A 131 -8.72 -14.51 -8.14
N GLY A 132 -8.54 -13.56 -7.20
CA GLY A 132 -7.23 -13.00 -6.85
C GLY A 132 -6.25 -14.08 -6.35
N PHE A 133 -6.69 -14.97 -5.46
CA PHE A 133 -5.87 -16.08 -4.97
C PHE A 133 -5.50 -17.08 -6.08
N ILE A 134 -6.41 -17.37 -7.01
CA ILE A 134 -6.10 -18.19 -8.19
C ILE A 134 -5.02 -17.52 -9.03
N GLY A 135 -5.13 -16.20 -9.27
CA GLY A 135 -4.11 -15.44 -10.00
C GLY A 135 -2.74 -15.48 -9.32
N ILE A 136 -2.68 -15.32 -7.99
CA ILE A 136 -1.44 -15.47 -7.21
C ILE A 136 -0.84 -16.87 -7.38
N ALA A 137 -1.67 -17.93 -7.26
CA ALA A 137 -1.21 -19.30 -7.38
C ALA A 137 -0.59 -19.59 -8.77
N VAL A 138 -1.18 -19.06 -9.85
CA VAL A 138 -0.65 -19.15 -11.22
C VAL A 138 0.73 -18.49 -11.31
N MET A 139 0.90 -17.31 -10.72
CA MET A 139 2.17 -16.58 -10.73
C MET A 139 3.25 -17.30 -9.93
N MET A 140 2.94 -17.74 -8.71
CA MET A 140 3.88 -18.45 -7.84
C MET A 140 4.32 -19.80 -8.42
N ALA A 141 3.42 -20.53 -9.09
CA ALA A 141 3.74 -21.80 -9.73
C ALA A 141 4.80 -21.65 -10.85
N SER A 142 4.82 -20.50 -11.53
CA SER A 142 5.87 -20.17 -12.49
C SER A 142 7.13 -19.63 -11.80
N GLY A 143 6.98 -18.80 -10.77
CA GLY A 143 8.09 -18.24 -9.97
C GLY A 143 8.96 -19.31 -9.32
N ALA A 144 8.37 -20.44 -8.91
CA ALA A 144 9.09 -21.61 -8.40
C ALA A 144 10.08 -22.21 -9.42
N ARG A 145 9.83 -22.05 -10.72
CA ARG A 145 10.70 -22.54 -11.79
C ARG A 145 11.80 -21.55 -12.17
N SER A 146 11.60 -20.26 -11.89
CA SER A 146 12.50 -19.17 -12.26
C SER A 146 13.29 -18.58 -11.07
N GLY A 147 13.23 -19.21 -9.89
CA GLY A 147 13.94 -18.78 -8.68
C GLY A 147 13.30 -17.61 -7.91
N GLY A 148 12.13 -17.11 -8.33
CA GLY A 148 11.47 -15.93 -7.75
C GLY A 148 10.54 -16.20 -6.57
N LEU A 149 10.40 -17.46 -6.14
CA LEU A 149 9.41 -17.88 -5.13
C LEU A 149 9.58 -17.18 -3.78
N THR A 150 10.82 -16.96 -3.34
CA THR A 150 11.11 -16.23 -2.10
C THR A 150 10.54 -14.81 -2.14
N GLY A 151 10.74 -14.11 -3.26
CA GLY A 151 10.18 -12.78 -3.45
C GLY A 151 8.65 -12.79 -3.49
N ASP A 152 8.04 -13.78 -4.12
CA ASP A 152 6.57 -13.90 -4.17
C ASP A 152 5.96 -14.20 -2.78
N ILE A 153 6.61 -15.03 -1.96
CA ILE A 153 6.20 -15.27 -0.56
C ILE A 153 6.30 -13.98 0.24
N LEU A 154 7.40 -13.24 0.11
CA LEU A 154 7.58 -11.94 0.78
C LEU A 154 6.53 -10.91 0.32
N ALA A 155 6.14 -10.93 -0.96
CA ALA A 155 5.04 -10.10 -1.47
C ALA A 155 3.72 -10.43 -0.79
N PHE A 156 3.43 -11.72 -0.59
CA PHE A 156 2.25 -12.17 0.13
C PHE A 156 2.30 -11.80 1.62
N VAL A 157 3.47 -11.86 2.26
CA VAL A 157 3.65 -11.34 3.63
C VAL A 157 3.35 -9.84 3.68
N CYS A 158 3.76 -9.06 2.68
CA CYS A 158 3.41 -7.63 2.60
C CYS A 158 1.89 -7.42 2.52
N VAL A 159 1.18 -8.26 1.78
CA VAL A 159 -0.29 -8.26 1.70
C VAL A 159 -0.93 -8.48 3.08
N LEU A 160 -0.44 -9.45 3.85
CA LEU A 160 -0.93 -9.74 5.20
C LEU A 160 -0.66 -8.59 6.17
N LEU A 161 0.54 -8.01 6.14
CA LEU A 161 0.90 -6.86 6.96
C LEU A 161 0.05 -5.63 6.61
N TYR A 162 -0.16 -5.37 5.32
CA TYR A 162 -1.05 -4.30 4.87
C TYR A 162 -2.49 -4.52 5.33
N ALA A 163 -3.01 -5.74 5.23
CA ALA A 163 -4.33 -6.08 5.73
C ALA A 163 -4.47 -5.78 7.23
N ALA A 164 -3.46 -6.13 8.04
CA ALA A 164 -3.45 -5.81 9.47
C ALA A 164 -3.42 -4.30 9.74
N ILE A 165 -2.63 -3.53 8.97
CA ILE A 165 -2.59 -2.06 9.06
C ILE A 165 -3.96 -1.44 8.78
N VAL A 166 -4.67 -1.94 7.75
CA VAL A 166 -6.02 -1.48 7.45
C VAL A 166 -6.96 -1.69 8.64
N LEU A 167 -6.84 -2.78 9.38
CA LEU A 167 -7.64 -3.02 10.59
C LEU A 167 -7.27 -2.06 11.73
N VAL A 168 -5.98 -1.75 11.91
CA VAL A 168 -5.51 -0.77 12.90
C VAL A 168 -6.09 0.61 12.61
N ILE A 169 -5.99 1.09 11.37
CA ILE A 169 -6.54 2.38 10.94
C ILE A 169 -8.06 2.41 11.16
N ARG A 170 -8.77 1.32 10.83
CA ARG A 170 -10.23 1.23 11.01
C ARG A 170 -10.65 1.28 12.48
N ARG A 171 -9.89 0.62 13.36
CA ARG A 171 -10.13 0.64 14.82
C ARG A 171 -9.84 2.02 15.42
N ASN A 172 -8.93 2.79 14.84
CA ASN A 172 -8.55 4.10 15.36
C ASN A 172 -8.32 5.16 14.24
N PRO A 173 -9.39 5.77 13.71
CA PRO A 173 -9.30 6.71 12.59
C PRO A 173 -8.71 8.08 12.96
N HIS A 174 -8.47 8.35 14.25
CA HIS A 174 -7.98 9.63 14.76
C HIS A 174 -6.46 9.66 14.99
N LEU A 175 -5.73 8.66 14.52
CA LEU A 175 -4.27 8.63 14.61
C LEU A 175 -3.64 9.83 13.89
N ASP A 176 -2.74 10.55 14.57
CA ASP A 176 -1.91 11.55 13.92
C ASP A 176 -0.87 10.84 13.04
N ILE A 177 -1.10 10.90 11.74
CA ILE A 177 -0.39 10.10 10.74
C ILE A 177 1.09 10.51 10.64
N LEU A 178 1.42 11.78 10.85
CA LEU A 178 2.79 12.28 10.66
C LEU A 178 3.82 11.64 11.62
N PRO A 179 3.65 11.70 12.96
CA PRO A 179 4.57 11.06 13.89
C PRO A 179 4.60 9.53 13.71
N VAL A 180 3.47 8.92 13.36
CA VAL A 180 3.37 7.49 13.08
C VAL A 180 4.20 7.10 11.86
N ILE A 181 4.09 7.80 10.72
CA ILE A 181 4.90 7.51 9.53
C ILE A 181 6.38 7.77 9.81
N ALA A 182 6.74 8.87 10.51
CA ALA A 182 8.13 9.15 10.86
C ALA A 182 8.77 8.01 11.65
N LEU A 183 8.08 7.51 12.69
CA LEU A 183 8.56 6.36 13.47
C LEU A 183 8.57 5.07 12.65
N THR A 184 7.65 4.92 11.70
CA THR A 184 7.60 3.77 10.80
C THR A 184 8.84 3.69 9.91
N VAL A 185 9.20 4.79 9.24
CA VAL A 185 10.36 4.80 8.35
C VAL A 185 11.66 4.70 9.12
N LEU A 186 11.73 5.26 10.34
CA LEU A 186 12.84 5.03 11.26
C LEU A 186 12.96 3.56 11.63
N LEU A 187 11.85 2.92 12.03
CA LEU A 187 11.85 1.51 12.40
C LEU A 187 12.24 0.64 11.20
N SER A 188 11.73 0.91 10.00
CA SER A 188 12.16 0.22 8.78
C SER A 188 13.68 0.35 8.58
N GLY A 189 14.22 1.55 8.78
CA GLY A 189 15.65 1.82 8.73
C GLY A 189 16.45 0.95 9.70
N LEU A 190 16.01 0.94 10.96
CA LEU A 190 16.63 0.21 12.06
C LEU A 190 16.50 -1.31 11.94
N LEU A 191 15.37 -1.83 11.45
CA LEU A 191 15.17 -3.27 11.28
C LEU A 191 16.09 -3.87 10.20
N ALA A 192 16.40 -3.09 9.16
CA ALA A 192 17.29 -3.53 8.08
C ALA A 192 18.78 -3.25 8.38
N LEU A 193 19.08 -2.32 9.29
CA LEU A 193 20.45 -1.87 9.60
C LEU A 193 21.42 -3.02 9.98
N PRO A 194 21.06 -4.02 10.81
CA PRO A 194 21.99 -5.09 11.18
C PRO A 194 22.45 -5.97 10.01
N PHE A 195 21.73 -5.93 8.90
CA PHE A 195 21.98 -6.73 7.70
C PHE A 195 22.47 -5.88 6.52
N ALA A 196 22.56 -4.56 6.69
CA ALA A 196 22.97 -3.63 5.65
C ALA A 196 24.51 -3.52 5.58
N ASP A 197 25.04 -3.42 4.36
CA ASP A 197 26.43 -3.13 4.08
C ASP A 197 26.56 -1.79 3.34
N PHE A 198 26.86 -0.73 4.11
CA PHE A 198 27.12 0.60 3.54
C PHE A 198 28.55 0.77 3.04
N GLY A 199 29.45 -0.20 3.25
CA GLY A 199 30.87 -0.09 2.89
C GLY A 199 31.09 -0.05 1.37
N THR A 200 30.16 -0.62 0.60
CA THR A 200 30.21 -0.67 -0.87
C THR A 200 29.37 0.42 -1.53
N LEU A 201 28.69 1.27 -0.76
CA LEU A 201 27.70 2.20 -1.30
C LEU A 201 28.37 3.31 -2.11
N SER A 202 28.10 3.34 -3.41
CA SER A 202 28.58 4.41 -4.29
C SER A 202 27.86 5.74 -3.99
N VAL A 203 28.50 6.87 -4.30
CA VAL A 203 27.86 8.21 -4.14
C VAL A 203 26.59 8.32 -4.99
N SER A 204 26.59 7.72 -6.20
CA SER A 204 25.42 7.69 -7.08
C SER A 204 24.28 6.87 -6.47
N SER A 205 24.58 5.68 -5.90
CA SER A 205 23.63 4.87 -5.16
C SER A 205 23.06 5.64 -3.97
N ALA A 206 23.91 6.32 -3.19
CA ALA A 206 23.50 7.09 -2.02
C ALA A 206 22.55 8.25 -2.39
N LEU A 207 22.82 8.98 -3.48
CA LEU A 207 21.93 10.04 -3.99
C LEU A 207 20.58 9.47 -4.43
N THR A 208 20.61 8.38 -5.19
CA THR A 208 19.39 7.71 -5.69
C THR A 208 18.55 7.18 -4.53
N LEU A 209 19.21 6.58 -3.52
CA LEU A 209 18.59 6.07 -2.31
C LEU A 209 18.00 7.20 -1.43
N THR A 210 18.67 8.35 -1.36
CA THR A 210 18.15 9.52 -0.65
C THR A 210 16.90 10.07 -1.34
N PHE A 211 16.95 10.21 -2.66
CA PHE A 211 15.79 10.62 -3.46
C PHE A 211 14.65 9.62 -3.33
N PHE A 212 14.96 8.32 -3.36
CA PHE A 212 14.00 7.25 -3.12
C PHE A 212 13.34 7.41 -1.74
N GLY A 213 14.11 7.59 -0.67
CA GLY A 213 13.57 7.83 0.68
C GLY A 213 12.66 9.06 0.77
N PHE A 214 13.10 10.20 0.23
CA PHE A 214 12.33 11.45 0.32
C PHE A 214 11.07 11.41 -0.54
N PHE A 215 11.22 11.06 -1.81
CA PHE A 215 10.13 11.12 -2.78
C PHE A 215 9.11 10.00 -2.55
N GLN A 216 9.58 8.76 -2.45
CA GLN A 216 8.69 7.62 -2.25
C GLN A 216 8.16 7.55 -0.81
N LEU A 217 9.05 7.41 0.17
CA LEU A 217 8.61 7.05 1.52
C LEU A 217 8.02 8.23 2.27
N ALA A 218 8.64 9.40 2.23
CA ALA A 218 8.12 10.54 2.98
C ALA A 218 6.88 11.12 2.28
N ILE A 219 7.00 11.56 1.03
CA ILE A 219 5.90 12.20 0.30
C ILE A 219 4.81 11.18 -0.06
N GLY A 220 5.18 10.03 -0.66
CA GLY A 220 4.22 9.01 -1.09
C GLY A 220 3.36 8.47 0.05
N ASN A 221 3.96 8.07 1.18
CA ASN A 221 3.16 7.59 2.32
C ASN A 221 2.29 8.68 2.93
N MET A 222 2.78 9.93 3.03
CA MET A 222 1.93 11.02 3.50
C MET A 222 0.69 11.17 2.63
N LEU A 223 0.83 11.13 1.30
CA LEU A 223 -0.30 11.23 0.37
C LEU A 223 -1.26 10.05 0.52
N ILE A 224 -0.75 8.81 0.54
CA ILE A 224 -1.55 7.59 0.65
C ILE A 224 -2.33 7.54 1.96
N PHE A 225 -1.66 7.75 3.10
CA PHE A 225 -2.33 7.66 4.40
C PHE A 225 -3.24 8.87 4.66
N SER A 226 -2.88 10.06 4.18
CA SER A 226 -3.80 11.21 4.19
C SER A 226 -5.05 10.94 3.33
N ALA A 227 -4.89 10.28 2.18
CA ALA A 227 -6.02 9.86 1.35
C ALA A 227 -6.88 8.80 2.05
N ALA A 228 -6.28 7.81 2.71
CA ALA A 228 -6.97 6.72 3.40
C ALA A 228 -7.95 7.23 4.47
N SER A 229 -7.64 8.34 5.15
CA SER A 229 -8.55 8.99 6.11
C SER A 229 -9.74 9.73 5.45
N ARG A 230 -9.69 9.98 4.14
CA ARG A 230 -10.64 10.81 3.37
C ARG A 230 -11.48 10.04 2.35
N ILE A 231 -11.18 8.77 2.12
CA ILE A 231 -11.88 7.93 1.13
C ILE A 231 -12.53 6.71 1.81
N PRO A 232 -13.67 6.22 1.28
CA PRO A 232 -14.24 4.95 1.72
C PRO A 232 -13.26 3.79 1.49
N ALA A 233 -13.30 2.77 2.36
CA ALA A 233 -12.42 1.62 2.24
C ALA A 233 -12.53 0.86 0.91
N ALA A 234 -13.71 0.86 0.27
CA ALA A 234 -13.88 0.31 -1.08
C ALA A 234 -12.95 0.99 -2.11
N GLN A 235 -12.63 2.26 -1.91
CA GLN A 235 -11.72 3.02 -2.78
C GLN A 235 -10.25 2.88 -2.41
N SER A 236 -9.91 2.47 -1.19
CA SER A 236 -8.52 2.10 -0.87
C SER A 236 -8.03 0.92 -1.71
N GLY A 237 -8.95 0.10 -2.25
CA GLY A 237 -8.61 -0.95 -3.21
C GLY A 237 -8.09 -0.43 -4.55
N LEU A 238 -8.38 0.83 -4.89
CA LEU A 238 -7.85 1.47 -6.08
C LEU A 238 -6.32 1.61 -6.04
N LEU A 239 -5.73 1.73 -4.85
CA LEU A 239 -4.27 1.79 -4.67
C LEU A 239 -3.58 0.58 -5.30
N GLY A 240 -4.08 -0.63 -5.00
CA GLY A 240 -3.53 -1.87 -5.55
C GLY A 240 -3.66 -1.95 -7.07
N ILE A 241 -4.81 -1.52 -7.61
CA ILE A 241 -5.06 -1.50 -9.07
C ILE A 241 -4.12 -0.50 -9.77
N LEU A 242 -3.99 0.70 -9.23
CA LEU A 242 -3.11 1.74 -9.77
C LEU A 242 -1.64 1.29 -9.75
N ASN A 243 -1.19 0.74 -8.63
CA ASN A 243 0.17 0.25 -8.49
C ASN A 243 0.48 -0.90 -9.46
N ALA A 244 -0.45 -1.85 -9.63
CA ALA A 244 -0.30 -2.95 -10.58
C ALA A 244 -0.28 -2.51 -12.05
N GLY A 245 -0.85 -1.34 -12.38
CA GLY A 245 -0.72 -0.74 -13.71
C GLY A 245 0.55 0.10 -13.88
N PHE A 246 0.81 1.03 -12.95
CA PHE A 246 1.92 1.97 -13.06
C PHE A 246 3.28 1.33 -12.87
N ALA A 247 3.44 0.36 -11.97
CA ALA A 247 4.76 -0.18 -11.66
C ALA A 247 5.39 -0.94 -12.85
N PRO A 248 4.68 -1.84 -13.56
CA PRO A 248 5.21 -2.41 -14.79
C PRO A 248 5.45 -1.38 -15.88
N LEU A 249 4.62 -0.33 -15.97
CA LEU A 249 4.79 0.75 -16.94
C LEU A 249 6.12 1.49 -16.73
N TRP A 250 6.48 1.82 -15.49
CA TRP A 250 7.75 2.48 -15.18
C TRP A 250 8.95 1.62 -15.55
N VAL A 251 8.92 0.35 -15.15
CA VAL A 251 10.02 -0.58 -15.45
C VAL A 251 10.16 -0.80 -16.96
N PHE A 252 9.04 -0.95 -17.68
CA PHE A 252 9.07 -1.06 -19.13
C PHE A 252 9.64 0.20 -19.80
N LEU A 253 9.21 1.38 -19.37
CA LEU A 253 9.64 2.66 -19.96
C LEU A 253 11.13 2.95 -19.74
N PHE A 254 11.63 2.69 -18.53
CA PHE A 254 12.99 3.06 -18.13
C PHE A 254 14.02 1.93 -18.26
N LEU A 255 13.60 0.67 -18.13
CA LEU A 255 14.48 -0.50 -18.12
C LEU A 255 14.19 -1.49 -19.26
N GLY A 256 13.07 -1.35 -19.97
CA GLY A 256 12.70 -2.24 -21.08
C GLY A 256 12.34 -3.66 -20.64
N GLU A 257 12.16 -3.94 -19.35
CA GLU A 257 11.82 -5.29 -18.90
C GLU A 257 10.36 -5.62 -19.23
N VAL A 258 10.15 -6.78 -19.86
CA VAL A 258 8.82 -7.29 -20.19
C VAL A 258 8.44 -8.37 -19.17
N PRO A 259 7.26 -8.28 -18.52
CA PRO A 259 6.81 -9.32 -17.60
C PRO A 259 6.67 -10.68 -18.31
N PRO A 260 7.03 -11.78 -17.63
CA PRO A 260 6.83 -13.13 -18.17
C PRO A 260 5.35 -13.40 -18.53
N PRO A 261 5.06 -14.29 -19.49
CA PRO A 261 3.68 -14.64 -19.86
C PRO A 261 2.82 -15.11 -18.68
N ALA A 262 3.40 -15.84 -17.74
CA ALA A 262 2.70 -16.28 -16.53
C ALA A 262 2.27 -15.12 -15.63
N THR A 263 3.13 -14.09 -15.51
CA THR A 263 2.83 -12.83 -14.81
C THR A 263 1.71 -12.09 -15.51
N LEU A 264 1.72 -12.01 -16.85
CA LEU A 264 0.64 -11.39 -17.61
C LEU A 264 -0.70 -12.11 -17.41
N LEU A 265 -0.70 -13.45 -17.44
CA LEU A 265 -1.91 -14.25 -17.24
C LEU A 265 -2.48 -14.11 -15.82
N GLY A 266 -1.64 -14.32 -14.79
CA GLY A 266 -2.06 -14.17 -13.40
C GLY A 266 -2.47 -12.73 -13.06
N GLY A 267 -1.73 -11.76 -13.58
CA GLY A 267 -2.05 -10.34 -13.49
C GLY A 267 -3.38 -9.96 -14.11
N ALA A 268 -3.69 -10.49 -15.30
CA ALA A 268 -4.98 -10.27 -15.96
C ALA A 268 -6.15 -10.79 -15.11
N ILE A 269 -5.98 -11.95 -14.45
CA ILE A 269 -6.99 -12.50 -13.53
C ILE A 269 -7.17 -11.58 -12.32
N ILE A 270 -6.08 -11.15 -11.67
CA ILE A 270 -6.14 -10.31 -10.47
C ILE A 270 -6.72 -8.93 -10.79
N LEU A 271 -6.21 -8.26 -11.82
CA LEU A 271 -6.68 -6.95 -12.25
C LEU A 271 -8.13 -7.01 -12.74
N GLY A 272 -8.49 -8.05 -13.52
CA GLY A 272 -9.86 -8.26 -13.96
C GLY A 272 -10.83 -8.40 -12.78
N ALA A 273 -10.47 -9.20 -11.77
CA ALA A 273 -11.26 -9.35 -10.55
C ALA A 273 -11.39 -8.03 -9.76
N ALA A 274 -10.28 -7.29 -9.61
CA ALA A 274 -10.26 -6.02 -8.90
C ALA A 274 -11.08 -4.93 -9.60
N VAL A 275 -10.97 -4.80 -10.92
CA VAL A 275 -11.76 -3.84 -11.72
C VAL A 275 -13.23 -4.23 -11.70
N ALA A 276 -13.57 -5.50 -11.90
CA ALA A 276 -14.95 -5.97 -11.84
C ALA A 276 -15.59 -5.70 -10.46
N HIS A 277 -14.85 -5.97 -9.38
CA HIS A 277 -15.31 -5.67 -8.03
C HIS A 277 -15.50 -4.16 -7.81
N LEU A 278 -14.54 -3.34 -8.25
CA LEU A 278 -14.63 -1.89 -8.12
C LEU A 278 -15.86 -1.34 -8.84
N LEU A 279 -16.10 -1.75 -10.09
CA LEU A 279 -17.28 -1.33 -10.87
C LEU A 279 -18.59 -1.75 -10.20
N TRP A 280 -18.66 -2.99 -9.71
CA TRP A 280 -19.81 -3.49 -8.97
C TRP A 280 -20.06 -2.69 -7.68
N SER A 281 -19.01 -2.36 -6.94
CA SER A 281 -19.11 -1.57 -5.70
C SER A 281 -19.67 -0.17 -5.96
N ILE A 282 -19.23 0.48 -7.05
CA ILE A 282 -19.70 1.80 -7.46
C ILE A 282 -21.17 1.73 -7.88
N ALA A 283 -21.55 0.72 -8.67
CA ALA A 283 -22.93 0.52 -9.10
C ALA A 283 -23.88 0.32 -7.91
N ASN A 284 -23.48 -0.47 -6.91
CA ASN A 284 -24.28 -0.69 -5.71
C ASN A 284 -24.39 0.54 -4.82
N ALA A 285 -23.30 1.30 -4.65
CA ALA A 285 -23.34 2.56 -3.91
C ALA A 285 -24.31 3.56 -4.55
N ARG A 286 -24.32 3.68 -5.89
CA ARG A 286 -25.27 4.53 -6.62
C ARG A 286 -26.72 4.09 -6.45
N ARG A 287 -27.01 2.78 -6.51
CA ARG A 287 -28.35 2.22 -6.30
C ARG A 287 -28.88 2.46 -4.89
N ALA A 288 -28.00 2.36 -3.88
CA ALA A 288 -28.37 2.65 -2.49
C ALA A 288 -28.71 4.13 -2.28
N ALA A 289 -27.97 5.05 -2.91
CA ALA A 289 -28.22 6.49 -2.83
C ALA A 289 -29.57 6.89 -3.47
N THR A 290 -29.89 6.33 -4.65
CA THR A 290 -31.16 6.59 -5.35
C THR A 290 -32.36 6.03 -4.59
N ARG A 291 -32.25 4.84 -3.98
CA ARG A 291 -33.30 4.28 -3.10
C ARG A 291 -33.50 5.11 -1.82
N GLY A 292 -32.42 5.62 -1.22
CA GLY A 292 -32.50 6.49 -0.05
C GLY A 292 -33.19 7.83 -0.34
N GLN A 293 -32.94 8.42 -1.51
CA GLN A 293 -33.63 9.64 -1.95
C GLN A 293 -35.11 9.38 -2.23
N ALA A 294 -35.46 8.30 -2.93
CA ALA A 294 -36.85 7.94 -3.21
C ALA A 294 -37.67 7.64 -1.94
N SER A 295 -37.06 7.02 -0.93
CA SER A 295 -37.71 6.79 0.37
C SER A 295 -37.89 8.08 1.17
N ALA A 296 -36.94 9.02 1.09
CA ALA A 296 -37.04 10.31 1.77
C ALA A 296 -38.12 11.20 1.15
N THR A 297 -38.24 11.22 -0.18
CA THR A 297 -39.32 11.93 -0.88
C THR A 297 -40.70 11.32 -0.58
N ALA A 298 -40.82 9.99 -0.56
CA ALA A 298 -42.07 9.31 -0.23
C ALA A 298 -42.52 9.52 1.24
N SER A 299 -41.59 9.81 2.15
CA SER A 299 -41.90 10.11 3.56
C SER A 299 -42.43 11.55 3.75
N ILE A 300 -42.10 12.45 2.82
CA ILE A 300 -42.53 13.86 2.84
C ILE A 300 -43.91 14.02 2.18
N GLU A 301 -44.27 13.11 1.27
CA GLU A 301 -45.55 13.12 0.52
C GLU A 301 -46.69 12.31 1.17
N MET A 302 -46.54 11.82 2.41
CA MET A 302 -47.68 11.32 3.19
C MET A 302 -48.18 12.42 4.13
N PRO A 303 -49.21 13.22 3.74
CA PRO A 303 -49.91 14.05 4.68
C PRO A 303 -50.75 13.17 5.61
N LEU A 304 -50.71 13.51 6.91
CA LEU A 304 -51.67 13.05 7.92
C LEU A 304 -53.09 13.46 7.55
#